data_AF-A0AAJ3JKL8-F1
#
_entry.id   AF-A0AAJ3JKL8-F1
#
_cell.length_a   1.000
_cell.length_b   1.000
_cell.length_c   1.000
_cell.angle_alpha   90.00
_cell.angle_beta   90.00
_cell.angle_gamma   90.00
#
_symmetry.space_group_name_H-M   'P 1'
#
loop_
_entity.id
_entity.type
_entity.pdbx_description
1 polymer ?
#
loop_
_entity_poly.entity_id
_entity_poly.type
_entity_poly.pdbx_seq_one_letter_code
_entity_poly.pdbx_strand_id
1 'polypeptide(L)'
;MVVLITSVKTAGGQEIPSGGNTPRRTLIFTGRVSVSGLVDIKDGPQGQVLGSAQATAGTPFEVTVNNLDAKKYEFVAVNRDTQDSSEPWVITVT
;
A
#
# COMPACT_ATOMS: atom_id res chain seq x y z
N MET A 1 -5.32 0.92 -17.25
CA MET A 1 -4.51 1.86 -16.45
C MET A 1 -3.84 1.05 -15.34
N VAL A 2 -2.69 1.48 -14.82
CA VAL A 2 -1.85 0.64 -13.95
C VAL A 2 -1.60 1.36 -12.62
N VAL A 3 -1.97 0.69 -11.53
CA VAL A 3 -1.61 1.05 -10.15
C VAL A 3 -0.88 -0.15 -9.55
N LEU A 4 0.29 0.08 -8.96
CA LEU A 4 1.14 -0.99 -8.43
C LEU A 4 1.73 -0.59 -7.09
N ILE A 5 1.75 -1.53 -6.15
CA ILE A 5 2.67 -1.51 -5.02
C ILE A 5 3.96 -2.19 -5.49
N THR A 6 5.10 -1.54 -5.32
CA THR A 6 6.40 -2.04 -5.76
C THR A 6 7.30 -2.47 -4.61
N SER A 7 7.08 -1.94 -3.41
CA SER A 7 7.85 -2.27 -2.21
C SER A 7 7.04 -1.95 -0.96
N VAL A 8 7.18 -2.76 0.07
CA VAL A 8 6.67 -2.47 1.41
C VAL A 8 7.81 -2.62 2.40
N LYS A 9 8.02 -1.61 3.24
CA LYS A 9 9.08 -1.58 4.25
C LYS A 9 8.52 -1.28 5.62
N THR A 10 9.20 -1.76 6.65
CA THR A 10 9.00 -1.28 8.02
C THR A 10 9.50 0.15 8.16
N ALA A 11 9.06 0.87 9.20
CA ALA A 11 9.63 2.18 9.55
C ALA A 11 11.17 2.16 9.79
N GLY A 12 11.75 0.99 10.09
CA GLY A 12 13.20 0.80 10.21
C GLY A 12 13.91 0.52 8.89
N GLY A 13 13.21 0.56 7.75
CA GLY A 13 13.76 0.36 6.41
C GLY A 13 13.86 -1.11 5.95
N GLN A 14 13.53 -2.08 6.79
CA GLN A 14 13.52 -3.50 6.41
C GLN A 14 12.38 -3.81 5.44
N GLU A 15 12.69 -4.43 4.31
CA GLU A 15 11.73 -4.82 3.27
C GLU A 15 10.92 -6.07 3.65
N ILE A 16 9.65 -6.09 3.23
CA ILE A 16 8.70 -7.17 3.49
C ILE A 16 8.12 -7.63 2.15
N PRO A 17 8.48 -8.83 1.67
CA PRO A 17 7.90 -9.37 0.44
C PRO A 17 6.43 -9.71 0.62
N SER A 18 5.67 -9.78 -0.48
CA SER A 18 4.29 -10.28 -0.44
C SER A 18 4.26 -11.73 0.07
N GLY A 19 3.30 -12.05 0.94
CA GLY A 19 3.26 -13.28 1.73
C GLY A 19 4.13 -13.27 2.99
N GLY A 20 4.88 -12.18 3.25
CA GLY A 20 5.74 -12.03 4.41
C GLY A 20 4.99 -11.76 5.72
N ASN A 21 5.74 -11.66 6.82
CA ASN A 21 5.21 -11.29 8.14
C ASN A 21 6.08 -10.23 8.81
N THR A 22 5.51 -9.52 9.78
CA THR A 22 6.21 -8.49 10.55
C THR A 22 5.51 -8.22 11.89
N PRO A 23 6.26 -7.96 12.98
CA PRO A 23 5.69 -7.45 14.23
C PRO A 23 5.49 -5.92 14.19
N ARG A 24 5.90 -5.24 13.11
CA ARG A 24 5.82 -3.78 13.00
C ARG A 24 4.42 -3.35 12.61
N ARG A 25 3.85 -2.42 13.37
CA ARG A 25 2.50 -1.85 13.15
C ARG A 25 2.47 -0.58 12.30
N THR A 26 3.64 -0.16 11.82
CA THR A 26 3.82 0.93 10.86
C THR A 26 4.61 0.43 9.68
N LEU A 27 4.02 0.58 8.49
CA LEU A 27 4.56 0.16 7.21
C LEU A 27 4.57 1.32 6.22
N ILE A 28 5.57 1.34 5.36
CA ILE A 28 5.77 2.33 4.32
C ILE A 28 5.62 1.61 2.99
N PHE A 29 4.63 2.04 2.21
CA PHE A 29 4.30 1.50 0.90
C PHE A 29 4.84 2.41 -0.18
N THR A 30 5.60 1.84 -1.09
CA THR A 30 6.06 2.52 -2.30
C THR A 30 5.37 1.91 -3.50
N GLY A 31 4.91 2.73 -4.43
CA GLY A 31 4.25 2.25 -5.63
C GLY A 31 4.29 3.24 -6.79
N ARG A 32 3.60 2.90 -7.87
CA ARG A 32 3.50 3.73 -9.09
C ARG A 32 2.09 3.76 -9.63
N VAL A 33 1.76 4.87 -10.28
CA VAL A 33 0.51 5.05 -11.02
C VAL A 33 0.78 5.48 -12.45
N SER A 34 -0.04 5.03 -13.40
CA SER A 34 -0.01 5.50 -14.79
C SER A 34 -0.74 6.83 -14.98
N VAL A 35 -1.63 7.19 -14.05
CA VAL A 35 -2.41 8.44 -14.05
C VAL A 35 -2.26 9.09 -12.68
N SER A 36 -1.91 10.38 -12.65
CA SER A 36 -1.79 11.14 -11.39
C SER A 36 -3.13 11.21 -10.66
N GLY A 37 -3.10 11.26 -9.34
CA GLY A 37 -4.31 11.33 -8.52
C GLY A 37 -4.05 10.94 -7.08
N LEU A 38 -5.10 10.96 -6.27
CA LEU A 38 -5.02 10.52 -4.88
C LEU A 38 -5.06 8.98 -4.83
N VAL A 39 -4.01 8.37 -4.26
CA VAL A 39 -3.93 6.91 -4.07
C VAL A 39 -4.20 6.57 -2.62
N ASP A 40 -5.08 5.61 -2.41
CA ASP A 40 -5.36 4.99 -1.11
C ASP A 40 -4.66 3.65 -0.99
N ILE A 41 -4.11 3.35 0.18
CA ILE A 41 -3.80 1.99 0.61
C ILE A 41 -4.98 1.47 1.43
N LYS A 42 -5.50 0.29 1.04
CA LYS A 42 -6.66 -0.35 1.67
C LYS A 42 -6.38 -1.82 2.01
N ASP A 43 -7.13 -2.37 2.95
CA ASP A 43 -7.20 -3.83 3.21
C ASP A 43 -8.25 -4.46 2.29
N GLY A 44 -7.85 -4.81 1.07
CA GLY A 44 -8.72 -5.20 -0.03
C GLY A 44 -9.36 -4.02 -0.79
N PRO A 45 -9.86 -4.21 -2.03
CA PRO A 45 -10.32 -3.12 -2.91
C PRO A 45 -11.48 -2.29 -2.34
N GLN A 46 -12.38 -2.96 -1.61
CA GLN A 46 -13.54 -2.38 -0.93
C GLN A 46 -13.30 -2.16 0.56
N GLY A 47 -12.06 -2.36 1.03
CA GLY A 47 -11.69 -2.20 2.42
C GLY A 47 -11.62 -0.76 2.88
N GLN A 48 -11.39 -0.60 4.18
CA GLN A 48 -11.12 0.71 4.78
C GLN A 48 -9.82 1.30 4.21
N VAL A 49 -9.81 2.62 4.01
CA VAL A 49 -8.59 3.39 3.72
C VAL A 49 -7.71 3.45 4.96
N LEU A 50 -6.50 2.92 4.84
CA LEU A 50 -5.50 2.86 5.91
C LEU A 50 -4.46 3.98 5.80
N GLY A 51 -4.29 4.53 4.61
CA GLY A 51 -3.44 5.69 4.33
C GLY A 51 -3.64 6.18 2.90
N SER A 52 -3.25 7.43 2.64
CA SER A 52 -3.39 8.03 1.31
C SER A 52 -2.22 8.94 1.00
N ALA A 53 -1.87 9.09 -0.28
CA ALA A 53 -0.94 10.10 -0.75
C ALA A 53 -1.27 10.57 -2.17
N GLN A 54 -0.90 11.81 -2.47
CA GLN A 54 -0.93 12.32 -3.85
C GLN A 54 0.15 11.60 -4.66
N ALA A 55 -0.26 10.94 -5.73
CA ALA A 55 0.64 10.26 -6.66
C ALA A 55 0.72 11.03 -7.97
N THR A 56 1.94 11.17 -8.49
CA THR A 56 2.19 11.79 -9.79
C THR A 56 2.66 10.71 -10.76
N ALA A 57 2.03 10.61 -11.92
CA ALA A 57 2.45 9.66 -12.95
C ALA A 57 3.93 9.85 -13.31
N GLY A 58 4.68 8.75 -13.38
CA GLY A 58 6.13 8.76 -13.62
C GLY A 58 7.00 8.87 -12.36
N THR A 59 6.43 9.24 -11.21
CA THR A 59 7.15 9.32 -9.93
C THR A 59 6.63 8.26 -8.96
N PRO A 60 7.49 7.56 -8.20
CA PRO A 60 7.03 6.68 -7.14
C PRO A 60 6.26 7.47 -6.07
N PHE A 61 5.10 6.96 -5.66
CA PHE A 61 4.42 7.48 -4.48
C PHE A 61 4.90 6.74 -3.23
N GLU A 62 4.78 7.38 -2.07
CA GLU A 62 5.03 6.78 -0.77
C GLU A 62 3.83 7.02 0.15
N VAL A 63 3.36 5.98 0.84
CA VAL A 63 2.27 6.06 1.82
C VAL A 63 2.71 5.37 3.12
N THR A 64 2.67 6.10 4.23
CA THR A 64 2.86 5.52 5.56
C THR A 64 1.52 5.09 6.14
N VAL A 65 1.38 3.80 6.43
CA VAL A 65 0.23 3.22 7.15
C VAL A 65 0.64 2.93 8.58
N ASN A 66 -0.16 3.40 9.54
CA ASN A 66 0.11 3.30 10.97
C ASN A 66 -0.98 2.51 11.69
N ASN A 67 -0.73 2.14 12.94
CA ASN A 67 -1.71 1.51 13.85
C ASN A 67 -2.34 0.23 13.27
N LEU A 68 -1.56 -0.58 12.58
CA LEU A 68 -2.02 -1.89 12.10
C LEU A 68 -2.26 -2.85 13.27
N ASP A 69 -3.33 -3.62 13.18
CA ASP A 69 -3.67 -4.68 14.12
C ASP A 69 -2.90 -5.97 13.82
N ALA A 70 -2.80 -6.87 14.81
CA ALA A 70 -2.21 -8.19 14.60
C ALA A 70 -3.18 -9.09 13.83
N LYS A 71 -3.11 -9.06 12.50
CA LYS A 71 -3.88 -9.91 11.59
C LYS A 71 -3.21 -10.02 10.21
N LYS A 72 -3.77 -10.88 9.35
CA LYS A 72 -3.46 -10.90 7.92
C LYS A 72 -4.13 -9.71 7.22
N TYR A 73 -3.35 -8.97 6.43
CA TYR A 73 -3.81 -7.90 5.55
C TYR A 73 -3.59 -8.27 4.09
N GLU A 74 -4.48 -7.79 3.23
CA GLU A 74 -4.35 -7.87 1.77
C GLU A 74 -4.30 -6.45 1.20
N PHE A 75 -3.13 -5.82 1.29
CA PHE A 75 -2.98 -4.42 0.95
C PHE A 75 -3.13 -4.19 -0.55
N VAL A 76 -3.99 -3.27 -0.94
CA VAL A 76 -4.12 -2.81 -2.32
C VAL A 76 -3.96 -1.30 -2.40
N ALA A 77 -3.34 -0.83 -3.47
CA ALA A 77 -3.30 0.58 -3.82
C ALA A 77 -4.44 0.87 -4.80
N VAL A 78 -5.30 1.84 -4.50
CA VAL A 78 -6.43 2.26 -5.34
C VAL A 78 -6.30 3.73 -5.67
N ASN A 79 -6.27 4.09 -6.96
CA ASN A 79 -6.34 5.48 -7.38
C ASN A 79 -7.81 5.93 -7.34
N ARG A 80 -8.15 6.96 -6.54
CA ARG A 80 -9.55 7.38 -6.33
C ARG A 80 -10.21 7.96 -7.58
N ASP A 81 -9.45 8.61 -8.44
CA ASP A 81 -10.00 9.33 -9.59
C ASP A 81 -10.36 8.36 -10.71
N THR A 82 -9.56 7.30 -10.87
CA THR A 82 -9.73 6.27 -11.91
C THR A 82 -10.40 5.00 -11.41
N GLN A 83 -10.42 4.77 -10.09
CA GLN A 83 -10.83 3.53 -9.43
C GLN A 83 -10.01 2.29 -9.78
N ASP A 84 -8.86 2.46 -10.44
CA ASP A 84 -7.93 1.37 -10.70
C ASP A 84 -7.26 0.87 -9.41
N SER A 85 -7.09 -0.44 -9.31
CA SER A 85 -6.49 -1.11 -8.15
C SER A 85 -5.28 -1.93 -8.56
N SER A 86 -4.29 -2.01 -7.66
CA SER A 86 -3.19 -2.98 -7.76
C SER A 86 -3.65 -4.40 -7.46
N GLU A 87 -2.80 -5.38 -7.79
CA GLU A 87 -2.84 -6.71 -7.14
C GLU A 87 -2.59 -6.59 -5.63
N PRO A 88 -3.11 -7.54 -4.82
CA PRO A 88 -2.93 -7.52 -3.38
C PRO A 88 -1.49 -7.86 -2.96
N TRP A 89 -0.93 -7.01 -2.10
CA TRP A 89 0.31 -7.28 -1.37
C TRP A 89 -0.04 -7.85 0.01
N VAL A 90 0.15 -9.15 0.18
CA VAL A 90 -0.29 -9.87 1.37
C VAL A 90 0.77 -9.76 2.46
N ILE A 91 0.40 -9.36 3.68
CA ILE A 91 1.32 -9.33 4.83
C ILE A 91 0.58 -9.78 6.09
N THR A 92 1.22 -10.63 6.88
CA THR A 92 0.73 -10.98 8.22
C THR A 92 1.41 -10.10 9.27
N VAL A 93 0.64 -9.24 9.93
CA VAL A 93 1.10 -8.49 11.11
C VAL A 93 0.89 -9.36 12.35
N THR A 94 1.94 -9.57 13.13
CA THR A 94 1.94 -10.45 14.32
C THR A 94 1.98 -9.69 15.63
#